data_AF-A0A349D7L0-F1
#
_entry.id   AF-A0A349D7L0-F1
#
_cell.length_a   1.000
_cell.length_b   1.000
_cell.length_c   1.000
_cell.angle_alpha   90.00
_cell.angle_beta   90.00
_cell.angle_gamma   90.00
#
_symmetry.space_group_name_H-M   'P 1'
#
loop_
_entity.id
_entity.type
_entity.pdbx_description
1 polymer ?
#
loop_
_entity_poly.entity_id
_entity_poly.type
_entity_poly.pdbx_seq_one_letter_code
_entity_poly.pdbx_strand_id
1 'polypeptide(L)'
;EDFLKRNSQELIDEVYAKAVDHYRAKSSQIASSALPVLQRVLVNEGHKYENIVIPFTDGRNGIQVVCHMKNAVESEGRDLVVALEKGATLAMIDTAWKEHLRQMDDLRQSVQTASYEQKDPLLIYKFESFELFKRMIDEVNKKIISFLMHANLPQQEKTQVQAAPTPRKSDQPKLQTGRGGNSSSTGDIAGKQNYNDPSANRERERPEPVKADLKIGRNERVRIQNVSTQEIKETKYKQAEPLLQSGSWIMVEQSA
;
A
#
# COMPACT_ATOMS: atom_id res chain seq x y z
N GLU A 1 39.06 11.81 -20.69
CA GLU A 1 39.87 12.55 -19.71
C GLU A 1 39.41 14.00 -19.50
N ASP A 2 38.58 14.56 -20.38
CA ASP A 2 38.27 16.00 -20.39
C ASP A 2 37.45 16.48 -19.19
N PHE A 3 36.68 15.59 -18.54
CA PHE A 3 35.89 15.90 -17.35
C PHE A 3 36.73 16.47 -16.19
N LEU A 4 37.95 15.97 -15.99
CA LEU A 4 38.84 16.42 -14.91
C LEU A 4 39.59 17.73 -15.24
N LYS A 5 39.45 18.25 -16.47
CA LYS A 5 40.16 19.45 -16.97
C LYS A 5 39.25 20.67 -17.14
N ARG A 6 37.93 20.51 -17.02
CA ARG A 6 36.93 21.60 -17.18
C ARG A 6 36.69 22.35 -15.87
N ASN A 7 36.20 23.59 -15.97
CA ASN A 7 35.80 24.37 -14.81
C ASN A 7 34.55 23.74 -14.15
N SER A 8 34.47 23.77 -12.82
CA SER A 8 33.32 23.27 -12.06
C SER A 8 31.99 23.92 -12.50
N GLN A 9 32.00 25.21 -12.82
CA GLN A 9 30.81 25.91 -13.31
C GLN A 9 30.35 25.40 -14.69
N GLU A 10 31.28 25.23 -15.64
CA GLU A 10 30.98 24.68 -16.97
C GLU A 10 30.40 23.26 -16.88
N LEU A 11 30.91 22.44 -15.96
CA LEU A 11 30.39 21.09 -15.71
C LEU A 11 28.99 21.11 -15.09
N ILE A 12 28.70 22.05 -14.18
CA ILE A 12 27.36 22.24 -13.61
C ILE A 12 26.37 22.64 -14.70
N ASP A 13 26.72 23.61 -15.54
CA ASP A 13 25.85 24.08 -16.64
C ASP A 13 25.61 22.99 -17.69
N GLU A 14 26.64 22.22 -18.06
CA GLU A 14 26.52 21.08 -18.99
C GLU A 14 25.62 19.97 -18.42
N VAL A 15 25.77 19.62 -17.14
CA VAL A 15 24.93 18.61 -16.47
C VAL A 15 23.50 19.10 -16.32
N TYR A 16 23.31 20.38 -15.95
CA TYR A 16 21.99 21.00 -15.84
C TYR A 16 21.26 21.00 -17.17
N ALA A 17 21.90 21.42 -18.27
CA ALA A 17 21.32 21.40 -19.60
C ALA A 17 20.86 19.98 -20.00
N LYS A 18 21.73 18.97 -19.84
CA LYS A 18 21.40 17.56 -20.14
C LYS A 18 20.26 17.02 -19.27
N ALA A 19 20.20 17.39 -17.98
CA ALA A 19 19.15 16.98 -17.08
C ALA A 19 17.79 17.60 -17.45
N VAL A 20 17.79 18.90 -17.80
CA VAL A 20 16.59 19.62 -18.26
C VAL A 20 16.08 19.07 -19.59
N ASP A 21 16.97 18.76 -20.54
CA ASP A 21 16.55 18.22 -21.84
C ASP A 21 16.05 16.78 -21.73
N HIS A 22 16.67 15.95 -20.87
CA HIS A 22 16.13 14.63 -20.51
C HIS A 22 14.74 14.75 -19.87
N TYR A 23 14.55 15.69 -18.94
CA TYR A 23 13.24 15.93 -18.31
C TYR A 23 12.19 16.37 -19.36
N ARG A 24 12.51 17.29 -20.26
CA ARG A 24 11.62 17.74 -21.34
C ARG A 24 11.22 16.61 -22.30
N ALA A 25 12.17 15.75 -22.66
CA ALA A 25 11.92 14.59 -23.52
C ALA A 25 10.98 13.59 -22.81
N LYS A 26 11.25 13.28 -21.55
CA LYS A 26 10.41 12.41 -20.70
C LYS A 26 8.99 12.99 -20.53
N SER A 27 8.87 14.27 -20.23
CA SER A 27 7.57 14.95 -20.07
C SER A 27 6.75 14.92 -21.37
N SER A 28 7.40 15.06 -22.53
CA SER A 28 6.77 14.86 -23.84
C SER A 28 6.30 13.41 -24.06
N GLN A 29 7.07 12.42 -23.58
CA GLN A 29 6.70 11.00 -23.64
C GLN A 29 5.52 10.64 -22.70
N ILE A 30 5.47 11.24 -21.51
CA ILE A 30 4.33 11.13 -20.59
C ILE A 30 3.07 11.72 -21.23
N ALA A 31 3.18 12.93 -21.80
CA ALA A 31 2.08 13.61 -22.47
C ALA A 31 1.52 12.78 -23.64
N SER A 32 2.38 12.29 -24.54
CA SER A 32 1.95 11.45 -25.67
C SER A 32 1.37 10.09 -25.25
N SER A 33 1.81 9.53 -24.11
CA SER A 33 1.25 8.31 -23.54
C SER A 33 -0.12 8.54 -22.88
N ALA A 34 -0.33 9.70 -22.24
CA ALA A 34 -1.60 10.07 -21.60
C ALA A 34 -2.67 10.49 -22.63
N LEU A 35 -2.28 11.24 -23.66
CA LEU A 35 -3.18 11.86 -24.63
C LEU A 35 -4.25 10.94 -25.24
N PRO A 36 -3.98 9.70 -25.70
CA PRO A 36 -5.03 8.82 -26.22
C PRO A 36 -6.02 8.34 -25.14
N VAL A 37 -5.60 8.30 -23.87
CA VAL A 37 -6.51 7.99 -22.74
C VAL A 37 -7.38 9.20 -22.43
N LEU A 38 -6.80 10.41 -22.35
CA LEU A 38 -7.53 11.66 -22.14
C LEU A 38 -8.58 11.90 -23.23
N GLN A 39 -8.21 11.74 -24.51
CA GLN A 39 -9.14 11.85 -25.63
C GLN A 39 -10.29 10.84 -25.55
N ARG A 40 -10.01 9.58 -25.21
CA ARG A 40 -11.04 8.54 -25.03
C ARG A 40 -12.02 8.90 -23.92
N VAL A 41 -11.52 9.35 -22.77
CA VAL A 41 -12.39 9.73 -21.63
C VAL A 41 -13.18 11.00 -21.97
N LEU A 42 -12.59 11.98 -22.64
CA LEU A 42 -13.29 13.20 -23.07
C LEU A 42 -14.43 12.90 -24.05
N VAL A 43 -14.24 11.97 -25.00
CA VAL A 43 -15.30 11.57 -25.95
C VAL A 43 -16.41 10.77 -25.28
N ASN A 44 -16.08 9.86 -24.36
CA ASN A 44 -17.06 8.97 -23.74
C ASN A 44 -17.79 9.60 -22.54
N GLU A 45 -17.09 10.41 -21.74
CA GLU A 45 -17.57 10.90 -20.43
C GLU A 45 -17.39 12.42 -20.23
N GLY A 46 -16.97 13.17 -21.25
CA GLY A 46 -16.66 14.61 -21.14
C GLY A 46 -17.81 15.52 -20.71
N HIS A 47 -19.07 15.05 -20.77
CA HIS A 47 -20.23 15.76 -20.23
C HIS A 47 -20.47 15.51 -18.73
N LYS A 48 -19.77 14.55 -18.13
CA LYS A 48 -20.03 14.05 -16.77
C LYS A 48 -18.98 14.54 -15.76
N TYR A 49 -17.73 14.75 -16.21
CA TYR A 49 -16.62 15.15 -15.36
C TYR A 49 -15.70 16.17 -16.07
N GLU A 50 -15.51 17.34 -15.47
CA GLU A 50 -14.57 18.37 -15.96
C GLU A 50 -13.12 18.08 -15.55
N ASN A 51 -12.93 17.56 -14.33
CA ASN A 51 -11.64 17.25 -13.74
C ASN A 51 -11.43 15.73 -13.64
N ILE A 52 -10.23 15.27 -13.99
CA ILE A 52 -9.80 13.88 -13.83
C ILE A 52 -8.66 13.78 -12.82
N VAL A 53 -8.66 12.70 -12.04
CA VAL A 53 -7.56 12.32 -11.16
C VAL A 53 -6.66 11.34 -11.88
N ILE A 54 -5.38 11.68 -12.03
CA ILE A 54 -4.38 10.85 -12.69
C ILE A 54 -3.31 10.48 -11.65
N PRO A 55 -3.17 9.19 -11.32
CA PRO A 55 -2.07 8.72 -10.48
C PRO A 55 -0.74 8.78 -11.26
N PHE A 56 0.31 9.24 -10.58
CA PHE A 56 1.70 9.16 -11.02
C PHE A 56 2.52 8.43 -9.97
N THR A 57 3.53 7.67 -10.39
CA THR A 57 4.42 6.94 -9.47
C THR A 57 5.86 6.89 -9.93
N ASP A 58 6.79 7.00 -8.99
CA ASP A 58 8.23 6.74 -9.16
C ASP A 58 8.61 5.28 -8.83
N GLY A 59 7.62 4.40 -8.62
CA GLY A 59 7.78 3.01 -8.18
C GLY A 59 7.82 2.83 -6.66
N ARG A 60 7.90 3.90 -5.86
CA ARG A 60 7.85 3.84 -4.38
C ARG A 60 6.73 4.68 -3.78
N ASN A 61 6.54 5.87 -4.33
CA ASN A 61 5.55 6.85 -3.95
C ASN A 61 4.51 6.97 -5.07
N GLY A 62 3.26 7.19 -4.70
CA GLY A 62 2.16 7.51 -5.61
C GLY A 62 1.58 8.87 -5.29
N ILE A 63 1.41 9.73 -6.29
CA ILE A 63 0.76 11.04 -6.14
C ILE A 63 -0.43 11.08 -7.09
N GLN A 64 -1.60 11.45 -6.56
CA GLN A 64 -2.82 11.65 -7.33
C GLN A 64 -2.92 13.13 -7.72
N VAL A 65 -2.87 13.39 -9.02
CA VAL A 65 -2.87 14.74 -9.59
C VAL A 65 -4.23 15.02 -10.21
N VAL A 66 -4.83 16.17 -9.88
CA VAL A 66 -6.08 16.62 -10.50
C VAL A 66 -5.75 17.56 -11.66
N CYS A 67 -6.30 17.29 -12.85
CA CYS A 67 -6.20 18.19 -14.00
C CYS A 67 -7.54 18.37 -14.72
N HIS A 68 -7.72 19.53 -15.35
CA HIS A 68 -8.92 19.83 -16.14
C HIS A 68 -8.82 19.15 -17.51
N MET A 69 -9.77 18.27 -17.84
CA MET A 69 -9.70 17.38 -19.00
C MET A 69 -9.55 18.15 -20.32
N LYS A 70 -10.37 19.21 -20.50
CA LYS A 70 -10.37 20.02 -21.71
C LYS A 70 -9.01 20.68 -21.94
N ASN A 71 -8.44 21.30 -20.90
CA ASN A 71 -7.14 21.97 -20.97
C ASN A 71 -6.02 20.96 -21.23
N ALA A 72 -6.08 19.78 -20.61
CA ALA A 72 -5.10 18.73 -20.80
C ALA A 72 -5.09 18.20 -22.25
N VAL A 73 -6.24 18.09 -22.91
CA VAL A 73 -6.32 17.69 -24.33
C VAL A 73 -5.91 18.85 -25.27
N GLU A 74 -6.42 20.07 -25.06
CA GLU A 74 -6.10 21.24 -25.88
C GLU A 74 -4.61 21.63 -25.82
N SER A 75 -3.95 21.41 -24.67
CA SER A 75 -2.52 21.69 -24.49
C SER A 75 -1.59 20.54 -24.93
N GLU A 76 -2.11 19.50 -25.58
CA GLU A 76 -1.39 18.28 -25.97
C GLU A 76 -0.73 17.55 -24.78
N GLY A 77 -1.34 17.63 -23.59
CA GLY A 77 -0.82 17.04 -22.35
C GLY A 77 0.20 17.90 -21.60
N ARG A 78 0.50 19.14 -22.03
CA ARG A 78 1.40 20.04 -21.27
C ARG A 78 0.83 20.43 -19.91
N ASP A 79 -0.47 20.72 -19.83
CA ASP A 79 -1.13 21.08 -18.56
C ASP A 79 -1.12 19.92 -17.54
N LEU A 80 -1.10 18.67 -18.02
CA LEU A 80 -0.92 17.49 -17.16
C LEU A 80 0.47 17.45 -16.50
N VAL A 81 1.53 17.79 -17.23
CA VAL A 81 2.90 17.87 -16.68
C VAL A 81 2.99 19.01 -15.65
N VAL A 82 2.41 20.17 -15.95
CA VAL A 82 2.36 21.31 -15.01
C VAL A 82 1.56 20.97 -13.75
N ALA A 83 0.46 20.21 -13.89
CA ALA A 83 -0.32 19.72 -12.74
C ALA A 83 0.49 18.71 -11.91
N LEU A 84 1.28 17.84 -12.55
CA LEU A 84 2.21 16.92 -11.87
C LEU A 84 3.29 17.67 -11.08
N GLU A 85 3.94 18.66 -11.70
CA GLU A 85 4.95 19.51 -11.05
C GLU A 85 4.41 20.20 -9.80
N LYS A 86 3.24 20.86 -9.93
CA LYS A 86 2.56 21.53 -8.82
C LYS A 86 2.12 20.56 -7.73
N GLY A 87 1.47 19.46 -8.11
CA GLY A 87 0.95 18.45 -7.18
C GLY A 87 2.06 17.76 -6.39
N ALA A 88 3.13 17.34 -7.07
CA ALA A 88 4.29 16.73 -6.43
C ALA A 88 5.00 17.70 -5.47
N THR A 89 5.23 18.94 -5.92
CA THR A 89 5.85 20.00 -5.10
C THR A 89 5.04 20.25 -3.82
N LEU A 90 3.72 20.46 -3.95
CA LEU A 90 2.86 20.75 -2.81
C LEU A 90 2.77 19.57 -1.82
N ALA A 91 2.60 18.34 -2.31
CA ALA A 91 2.51 17.15 -1.47
C ALA A 91 3.81 16.88 -0.69
N MET A 92 4.97 17.16 -1.29
CA MET A 92 6.27 16.98 -0.64
C MET A 92 6.58 18.08 0.38
N ILE A 93 6.23 19.32 0.08
CA ILE A 93 6.34 20.44 1.03
C ILE A 93 5.45 20.17 2.25
N ASP A 94 4.18 19.81 2.07
CA ASP A 94 3.24 19.53 3.16
C ASP A 94 3.73 18.35 4.04
N THR A 95 4.23 17.27 3.43
CA THR A 95 4.80 16.13 4.15
C THR A 95 6.04 16.51 4.97
N ALA A 96 6.98 17.25 4.36
CA ALA A 96 8.20 17.67 5.04
C ALA A 96 7.95 18.73 6.11
N TRP A 97 6.97 19.63 5.91
CA TRP A 97 6.58 20.62 6.89
C TRP A 97 5.97 19.99 8.14
N LYS A 98 5.12 18.96 7.99
CA LYS A 98 4.60 18.18 9.12
C LYS A 98 5.71 17.52 9.94
N GLU A 99 6.71 16.91 9.28
CA GLU A 99 7.86 16.33 9.98
C GLU A 99 8.77 17.40 10.60
N HIS A 100 8.94 18.56 9.96
CA HIS A 100 9.70 19.68 10.52
C HIS A 100 9.04 20.25 11.78
N LEU A 101 7.71 20.40 11.81
CA LEU A 101 6.99 20.81 13.02
C LEU A 101 7.21 19.81 14.16
N ARG A 102 7.17 18.50 13.88
CA ARG A 102 7.49 17.45 14.86
C ARG A 102 8.92 17.60 15.40
N GLN A 103 9.89 17.87 14.52
CA GLN A 103 11.29 18.12 14.90
C GLN A 103 11.48 19.43 15.70
N MET A 104 10.67 20.46 15.46
CA MET A 104 10.67 21.69 16.26
C MET A 104 10.16 21.43 17.69
N ASP A 105 9.11 20.61 17.84
CA ASP A 105 8.59 20.24 19.16
C ASP A 105 9.59 19.36 19.94
N ASP A 106 10.23 18.39 19.28
CA ASP A 106 11.32 17.58 19.85
C ASP A 106 12.51 18.48 20.29
N LEU A 107 12.93 19.42 19.42
CA LEU A 107 14.00 20.38 19.73
C LEU A 107 13.64 21.26 20.93
N ARG A 108 12.40 21.75 21.00
CA ARG A 108 11.92 22.60 22.09
C ARG A 108 12.02 21.89 23.45
N GLN A 109 11.71 20.60 23.51
CA GLN A 109 11.86 19.79 24.72
C GLN A 109 13.34 19.56 25.07
N SER A 110 14.17 19.20 24.08
CA SER A 110 15.61 18.98 24.27
C SER A 110 16.34 20.23 24.80
N VAL A 111 16.04 21.40 24.24
CA VAL A 111 16.65 22.68 24.65
C VAL A 111 16.29 23.07 26.09
N GLN A 112 15.08 22.74 26.56
CA GLN A 112 14.70 22.96 27.96
C GLN A 112 15.57 22.15 28.93
N THR A 113 15.95 20.92 28.55
CA THR A 113 16.89 20.09 29.32
C THR A 113 18.32 20.62 29.25
N ALA A 114 18.77 21.09 28.07
CA ALA A 114 20.11 21.64 27.86
C ALA A 114 20.40 22.97 28.61
N SER A 115 19.37 23.64 29.14
CA SER A 115 19.48 24.85 29.96
C SER A 115 20.43 24.70 31.17
N TYR A 116 20.66 23.47 31.65
CA TYR A 116 21.63 23.17 32.70
C TYR A 116 23.10 23.45 32.32
N GLU A 117 23.43 23.62 31.02
CA GLU A 117 24.80 23.88 30.55
C GLU A 117 25.23 25.36 30.56
N GLN A 118 24.46 26.26 31.21
CA GLN A 118 24.72 27.73 31.27
C GLN A 118 24.74 28.46 29.90
N LYS A 119 24.35 27.81 28.81
CA LYS A 119 24.10 28.44 27.51
C LYS A 119 22.67 28.99 27.46
N ASP A 120 22.47 30.11 26.76
CA ASP A 120 21.12 30.66 26.54
C ASP A 120 20.27 29.66 25.73
N PRO A 121 19.19 29.09 26.30
CA PRO A 121 18.33 28.13 25.60
C PRO A 121 17.65 28.76 24.38
N LEU A 122 17.29 30.05 24.45
CA LEU A 122 16.64 30.75 23.34
C LEU A 122 17.58 30.86 22.13
N LEU A 123 18.87 31.09 22.39
CA LEU A 123 19.89 31.17 21.36
C LEU A 123 20.15 29.82 20.70
N ILE A 124 20.24 28.73 21.48
CA ILE A 124 20.38 27.36 20.96
C ILE A 124 19.17 27.02 20.08
N TYR A 125 17.95 27.21 20.59
CA TYR A 125 16.73 26.94 19.84
C TYR A 125 16.72 27.67 18.50
N LYS A 126 17.07 28.96 18.48
CA LYS A 126 17.12 29.78 17.26
C LYS A 126 18.14 29.27 16.24
N PHE A 127 19.32 28.84 16.66
CA PHE A 127 20.33 28.32 15.73
C PHE A 127 19.96 26.94 15.19
N GLU A 128 19.60 25.98 16.06
CA GLU A 128 19.32 24.61 15.61
C GLU A 128 18.00 24.54 14.81
N SER A 129 16.97 25.32 15.16
CA SER A 129 15.73 25.39 14.37
C SER A 129 15.98 25.91 12.95
N PHE A 130 16.87 26.89 12.79
CA PHE A 130 17.24 27.41 11.47
C PHE A 130 18.07 26.40 10.66
N GLU A 131 18.97 25.65 11.29
CA GLU A 131 19.69 24.55 10.63
C GLU A 131 18.75 23.42 10.20
N LEU A 132 17.80 23.01 11.05
CA LEU A 132 16.76 22.04 10.70
C LEU A 132 15.88 22.54 9.55
N PHE A 133 15.55 23.85 9.49
CA PHE A 133 14.82 24.44 8.37
C PHE A 133 15.61 24.36 7.05
N LYS A 134 16.91 24.70 7.05
CA LYS A 134 17.76 24.55 5.85
C LYS A 134 17.78 23.10 5.36
N ARG A 135 18.03 22.15 6.28
CA ARG A 135 18.07 20.71 5.97
C ARG A 135 16.74 20.23 5.36
N MET A 136 15.60 20.68 5.91
CA MET A 136 14.27 20.39 5.35
C MET A 136 14.14 20.90 3.90
N ILE A 137 14.51 22.15 3.62
CA ILE A 137 14.44 22.72 2.26
C ILE A 137 15.32 21.93 1.28
N ASP A 138 16.56 21.61 1.66
CA ASP A 138 17.49 20.84 0.83
C ASP A 138 16.97 19.42 0.55
N GLU A 139 16.38 18.75 1.55
CA GLU A 139 15.76 17.44 1.37
C GLU A 139 14.52 17.49 0.47
N VAL A 140 13.66 18.49 0.65
CA VAL A 140 12.46 18.68 -0.18
C VAL A 140 12.84 18.89 -1.64
N ASN A 141 13.80 19.78 -1.92
CA ASN A 141 14.28 20.04 -3.27
C ASN A 141 14.83 18.76 -3.94
N LYS A 142 15.65 17.97 -3.21
CA LYS A 142 16.17 16.68 -3.69
C LYS A 142 15.06 15.66 -3.94
N LYS A 143 14.06 15.56 -3.05
CA LYS A 143 12.92 14.64 -3.18
C LYS A 143 12.03 15.01 -4.38
N ILE A 144 11.73 16.30 -4.58
CA ILE A 144 10.93 16.79 -5.72
C ILE A 144 11.64 16.47 -7.03
N ILE A 145 12.92 16.84 -7.19
CA ILE A 145 13.68 16.58 -8.42
C ILE A 145 13.78 15.07 -8.67
N SER A 146 14.10 14.28 -7.64
CA SER A 146 14.17 12.81 -7.76
C SER A 146 12.84 12.21 -8.22
N PHE A 147 11.73 12.63 -7.63
CA PHE A 147 10.40 12.16 -8.04
C PHE A 147 10.06 12.62 -9.45
N LEU A 148 10.18 13.89 -9.80
CA LEU A 148 9.86 14.37 -11.16
C LEU A 148 10.71 13.68 -12.25
N MET A 149 11.97 13.34 -11.94
CA MET A 149 12.83 12.57 -12.86
C MET A 149 12.42 11.11 -13.02
N HIS A 150 11.81 10.46 -12.01
CA HIS A 150 11.41 9.04 -12.07
C HIS A 150 9.90 8.79 -12.25
N ALA A 151 9.05 9.75 -11.93
CA ALA A 151 7.60 9.64 -11.93
C ALA A 151 7.06 9.39 -13.34
N ASN A 152 6.33 8.31 -13.52
CA ASN A 152 5.64 7.97 -14.75
C ASN A 152 4.15 7.72 -14.45
N LEU A 153 3.34 7.67 -15.50
CA LEU A 153 2.01 7.07 -15.40
C LEU A 153 2.20 5.62 -14.94
N PRO A 154 1.34 5.08 -14.03
CA PRO A 154 1.39 3.67 -13.70
C PRO A 154 1.21 2.90 -15.00
N GLN A 155 2.23 2.15 -15.36
CA GLN A 155 2.16 1.24 -16.48
C GLN A 155 0.99 0.31 -16.15
N GLN A 156 -0.03 0.26 -17.01
CA GLN A 156 -0.95 -0.85 -16.99
C GLN A 156 -0.08 -2.06 -17.25
N GLU A 157 0.31 -2.77 -16.19
CA GLU A 157 0.78 -4.12 -16.34
C GLU A 157 -0.32 -4.81 -17.14
N LYS A 158 0.05 -5.23 -18.35
CA LYS A 158 -0.57 -6.39 -18.93
C LYS A 158 -0.14 -7.54 -18.04
N THR A 159 -0.75 -7.64 -16.87
CA THR A 159 -0.82 -8.85 -16.07
C THR A 159 -1.56 -9.82 -16.96
N GLN A 160 -0.82 -10.43 -17.90
CA GLN A 160 -1.16 -11.73 -18.40
C GLN A 160 -1.38 -12.54 -17.13
N VAL A 161 -2.62 -12.97 -16.93
CA VAL A 161 -2.99 -13.85 -15.84
C VAL A 161 -2.32 -15.17 -16.15
N GLN A 162 -1.02 -15.26 -15.86
CA GLN A 162 -0.28 -16.50 -15.86
C GLN A 162 -0.90 -17.32 -14.75
N ALA A 163 -1.77 -18.24 -15.15
CA ALA A 163 -2.41 -19.18 -14.24
C ALA A 163 -1.32 -19.79 -13.36
N ALA A 164 -1.50 -19.69 -12.04
CA ALA A 164 -0.51 -20.11 -11.07
C ALA A 164 -0.03 -21.54 -11.44
N PRO A 165 1.28 -21.80 -11.54
CA PRO A 165 1.78 -23.12 -11.86
C PRO A 165 1.20 -24.13 -10.88
N THR A 166 0.42 -25.08 -11.37
CA THR A 166 -0.25 -26.08 -10.54
C THR A 166 0.83 -26.76 -9.70
N PRO A 167 0.73 -26.76 -8.35
CA PRO A 167 1.79 -27.29 -7.52
C PRO A 167 1.94 -28.79 -7.80
N ARG A 168 3.00 -29.15 -8.54
CA ARG A 168 3.41 -30.55 -8.69
C ARG A 168 3.72 -31.05 -7.30
N LYS A 169 2.92 -31.99 -6.81
CA LYS A 169 3.20 -32.73 -5.57
C LYS A 169 4.59 -33.35 -5.75
N SER A 170 5.57 -32.85 -5.01
CA SER A 170 6.87 -33.51 -4.90
C SER A 170 6.71 -34.70 -3.96
N ASP A 171 6.94 -35.90 -4.49
CA ASP A 171 7.03 -37.11 -3.68
C ASP A 171 8.22 -36.98 -2.73
N GLN A 172 7.95 -36.65 -1.47
CA GLN A 172 8.99 -36.61 -0.44
C GLN A 172 9.38 -38.05 -0.07
N PRO A 173 10.66 -38.43 -0.17
CA PRO A 173 11.11 -39.74 0.30
C PRO A 173 10.98 -39.83 1.83
N LYS A 174 10.38 -40.92 2.33
CA LYS A 174 10.27 -41.20 3.77
C LYS A 174 11.66 -41.34 4.41
N LEU A 175 12.11 -40.30 5.10
CA LEU A 175 13.27 -40.39 5.99
C LEU A 175 12.89 -41.14 7.26
N GLN A 176 13.54 -42.28 7.51
CA GLN A 176 13.43 -43.00 8.79
C GLN A 176 14.40 -42.40 9.80
N THR A 177 13.89 -41.91 10.93
CA THR A 177 14.72 -41.43 12.05
C THR A 177 14.79 -42.50 13.16
N GLY A 178 15.79 -43.38 13.06
CA GLY A 178 16.12 -44.31 14.13
C GLY A 178 16.74 -43.59 15.33
N ARG A 179 16.01 -43.51 16.45
CA ARG A 179 16.50 -42.88 17.69
C ARG A 179 17.36 -43.86 18.48
N GLY A 180 18.67 -43.87 18.20
CA GLY A 180 19.66 -44.49 19.08
C GLY A 180 19.73 -43.74 20.41
N GLY A 181 19.53 -44.44 21.52
CA GLY A 181 19.66 -43.87 22.86
C GLY A 181 21.09 -43.99 23.39
N ASN A 182 21.54 -43.00 24.16
CA ASN A 182 22.26 -43.21 25.41
C ASN A 182 22.30 -41.92 26.26
N SER A 183 22.35 -42.09 27.58
CA SER A 183 22.15 -41.03 28.58
C SER A 183 23.37 -40.88 29.48
N SER A 184 23.85 -39.66 29.69
CA SER A 184 24.70 -39.21 30.81
C SER A 184 25.12 -37.75 30.60
N SER A 185 25.23 -36.84 31.56
CA SER A 185 24.80 -36.77 32.98
C SER A 185 25.10 -35.34 33.49
N THR A 186 24.73 -35.02 34.75
CA THR A 186 25.02 -33.74 35.46
C THR A 186 24.13 -32.56 35.00
N GLY A 187 23.48 -31.77 35.87
CA GLY A 187 23.34 -31.83 37.33
C GLY A 187 22.92 -30.45 37.87
N ASP A 188 21.75 -30.41 38.53
CA ASP A 188 21.29 -29.38 39.50
C ASP A 188 21.01 -27.94 38.98
N ILE A 189 20.12 -27.11 39.54
CA ILE A 189 19.06 -27.24 40.58
C ILE A 189 17.92 -26.23 40.26
N ALA A 190 16.63 -26.57 40.49
CA ALA A 190 15.57 -25.67 41.00
C ALA A 190 14.14 -26.26 40.88
N GLY A 191 13.55 -26.66 42.03
CA GLY A 191 12.12 -26.65 42.34
C GLY A 191 11.07 -27.04 41.28
N LYS A 192 10.73 -28.33 41.20
CA LYS A 192 9.42 -28.79 40.69
C LYS A 192 8.73 -29.72 41.67
N GLN A 193 7.53 -29.35 42.10
CA GLN A 193 6.62 -30.27 42.78
C GLN A 193 6.13 -31.33 41.78
N ASN A 194 6.12 -32.58 42.21
CA ASN A 194 5.94 -33.74 41.35
C ASN A 194 4.47 -34.20 41.36
N TYR A 195 3.65 -33.65 40.46
CA TYR A 195 2.33 -34.20 40.17
C TYR A 195 2.45 -35.19 39.00
N ASN A 196 2.29 -36.49 39.30
CA ASN A 196 2.37 -37.57 38.34
C ASN A 196 0.96 -37.94 37.85
N ASP A 197 0.51 -37.33 36.75
CA ASP A 197 -0.78 -37.63 36.10
C ASP A 197 -0.58 -38.69 34.99
N PRO A 198 -1.15 -39.92 35.13
CA PRO A 198 -0.92 -41.03 34.21
C PRO A 198 -1.74 -40.97 32.90
N SER A 199 -2.19 -39.78 32.46
CA SER A 199 -3.00 -39.58 31.23
C SER A 199 -2.22 -39.02 30.03
N ALA A 200 -0.89 -39.12 30.02
CA ALA A 200 -0.01 -38.53 29.00
C ALA A 200 0.03 -39.28 27.64
N ASN A 201 -1.08 -39.88 27.18
CA ASN A 201 -1.19 -40.45 25.84
C ASN A 201 -2.57 -40.21 25.19
N ARG A 202 -3.01 -38.95 25.15
CA ARG A 202 -3.93 -38.47 24.13
C ARG A 202 -3.23 -37.43 23.28
N GLU A 203 -3.04 -37.75 22.01
CA GLU A 203 -2.64 -36.78 21.00
C GLU A 203 -3.65 -35.63 21.03
N ARG A 204 -3.16 -34.39 21.16
CA ARG A 204 -4.01 -33.21 21.03
C ARG A 204 -4.29 -33.01 19.54
N GLU A 205 -5.38 -33.61 19.07
CA GLU A 205 -5.97 -33.27 17.78
C GLU A 205 -6.11 -31.75 17.69
N ARG A 206 -5.50 -31.16 16.65
CA ARG A 206 -5.64 -29.73 16.39
C ARG A 206 -7.05 -29.52 15.84
N PRO A 207 -7.92 -28.74 16.48
CA PRO A 207 -9.26 -28.51 15.94
C PRO A 207 -9.12 -27.84 14.56
N GLU A 208 -9.77 -28.41 13.56
CA GLU A 208 -9.83 -27.82 12.22
C GLU A 208 -10.54 -26.46 12.27
N PRO A 209 -10.16 -25.49 11.42
CA PRO A 209 -10.80 -24.19 11.39
C PRO A 209 -12.28 -24.33 11.02
N VAL A 210 -13.17 -23.99 11.96
CA VAL A 210 -14.62 -24.01 11.78
C VAL A 210 -14.98 -23.12 10.60
N LYS A 211 -15.50 -23.71 9.53
CA LYS A 211 -16.12 -22.97 8.42
C LYS A 211 -17.38 -22.31 8.97
N ALA A 212 -17.42 -20.98 8.92
CA ALA A 212 -18.62 -20.24 9.29
C ALA A 212 -19.65 -20.37 8.16
N ASP A 213 -20.73 -21.10 8.41
CA ASP A 213 -21.88 -21.14 7.51
C ASP A 213 -22.43 -19.72 7.31
N LEU A 214 -22.84 -19.39 6.07
CA LEU A 214 -23.34 -18.05 5.74
C LEU A 214 -24.59 -17.75 6.56
N LYS A 215 -24.48 -16.77 7.47
CA LYS A 215 -25.55 -16.41 8.39
C LYS A 215 -26.61 -15.56 7.70
N ILE A 216 -27.58 -16.23 7.07
CA ILE A 216 -28.75 -15.63 6.40
C ILE A 216 -29.45 -14.63 7.33
N GLY A 217 -29.76 -13.45 6.79
CA GLY A 217 -30.40 -12.35 7.50
C GLY A 217 -31.88 -12.61 7.76
N ARG A 218 -32.36 -12.25 8.96
CA ARG A 218 -33.75 -12.46 9.44
C ARG A 218 -34.86 -12.01 8.46
N ASN A 219 -34.57 -11.03 7.61
CA ASN A 219 -35.50 -10.42 6.65
C ASN A 219 -35.20 -10.78 5.18
N GLU A 220 -34.14 -11.54 4.89
CA GLU A 220 -33.80 -11.97 3.54
C GLU A 220 -34.86 -12.92 2.98
N ARG A 221 -35.02 -12.93 1.66
CA ARG A 221 -35.97 -13.80 0.97
C ARG A 221 -35.29 -15.12 0.66
N VAL A 222 -35.89 -16.22 1.11
CA VAL A 222 -35.43 -17.57 0.84
C VAL A 222 -36.48 -18.33 0.05
N ARG A 223 -36.02 -19.20 -0.86
CA ARG A 223 -36.88 -20.16 -1.55
C ARG A 223 -36.82 -21.48 -0.81
N ILE A 224 -37.99 -21.96 -0.39
CA ILE A 224 -38.15 -23.23 0.30
C ILE A 224 -39.00 -24.18 -0.56
N GLN A 225 -38.61 -25.45 -0.59
CA GLN A 225 -39.33 -26.51 -1.28
C GLN A 225 -39.83 -27.54 -0.27
N ASN A 226 -41.09 -27.96 -0.38
CA ASN A 226 -41.66 -29.01 0.45
C ASN A 226 -41.17 -30.40 0.00
N VAL A 227 -40.69 -31.23 0.93
CA VAL A 227 -40.11 -32.54 0.57
C VAL A 227 -41.14 -33.56 0.08
N SER A 228 -42.41 -33.40 0.48
CA SER A 228 -43.51 -34.32 0.15
C SER A 228 -44.33 -33.89 -1.05
N THR A 229 -44.55 -32.59 -1.24
CA THR A 229 -45.40 -32.05 -2.32
C THR A 229 -44.63 -31.39 -3.47
N GLN A 230 -43.30 -31.27 -3.35
CA GLN A 230 -42.40 -30.55 -4.28
C GLN A 230 -42.75 -29.07 -4.51
N GLU A 231 -43.73 -28.51 -3.76
CA GLU A 231 -44.19 -27.14 -3.86
C GLU A 231 -43.08 -26.16 -3.45
N ILE A 232 -42.83 -25.13 -4.27
CA ILE A 232 -41.80 -24.10 -4.04
C ILE A 232 -42.48 -22.80 -3.58
N LYS A 233 -42.00 -22.22 -2.47
CA LYS A 233 -42.48 -20.94 -1.93
C LYS A 233 -41.31 -19.98 -1.65
N GLU A 234 -41.46 -18.71 -2.05
CA GLU A 234 -40.51 -17.64 -1.73
C GLU A 234 -41.06 -16.80 -0.56
N THR A 235 -40.39 -16.81 0.59
CA THR A 235 -40.83 -16.11 1.81
C THR A 235 -39.65 -15.48 2.54
N LYS A 236 -39.90 -14.59 3.51
CA LYS A 236 -38.83 -14.04 4.36
C LYS A 236 -38.34 -15.10 5.34
N TYR A 237 -37.03 -15.12 5.65
CA TYR A 237 -36.42 -16.13 6.52
C TYR A 237 -37.16 -16.33 7.85
N LYS A 238 -37.59 -15.26 8.52
CA LYS A 238 -38.43 -15.33 9.75
C LYS A 238 -39.72 -16.17 9.62
N GLN A 239 -40.30 -16.30 8.42
CA GLN A 239 -41.48 -17.13 8.14
C GLN A 239 -41.11 -18.55 7.71
N ALA A 240 -39.94 -18.72 7.08
CA ALA A 240 -39.39 -20.02 6.70
C ALA A 240 -38.78 -20.79 7.89
N GLU A 241 -38.22 -20.10 8.87
CA GLU A 241 -37.57 -20.66 10.07
C GLU A 241 -38.35 -21.82 10.75
N PRO A 242 -39.65 -21.69 11.11
CA PRO A 242 -40.42 -22.81 11.67
C PRO A 242 -40.71 -23.94 10.66
N LEU A 243 -40.76 -23.63 9.36
CA LEU A 243 -41.01 -24.61 8.29
C LEU A 243 -39.76 -25.43 7.96
N LEU A 244 -38.58 -24.84 8.11
CA LEU A 244 -37.28 -25.51 8.01
C LEU A 244 -37.01 -26.35 9.27
N GLN A 245 -37.29 -25.80 10.46
CA GLN A 245 -37.10 -26.50 11.74
C GLN A 245 -38.02 -27.72 11.89
N SER A 246 -39.21 -27.71 11.28
CA SER A 246 -40.12 -28.87 11.22
C SER A 246 -39.71 -29.96 10.23
N GLY A 247 -38.59 -29.79 9.50
CA GLY A 247 -38.06 -30.77 8.53
C GLY A 247 -38.95 -31.02 7.30
N SER A 248 -40.09 -30.33 7.19
CA SER A 248 -41.05 -30.50 6.09
C SER A 248 -40.68 -29.69 4.84
N TRP A 249 -39.72 -28.78 4.97
CA TRP A 249 -39.25 -27.90 3.91
C TRP A 249 -37.72 -27.83 3.91
N ILE A 250 -37.13 -27.72 2.73
CA ILE A 250 -35.68 -27.59 2.51
C ILE A 250 -35.43 -26.28 1.74
N MET A 251 -34.35 -25.54 2.05
CA MET A 251 -33.97 -24.37 1.26
C MET A 251 -33.37 -24.81 -0.08
N VAL A 252 -33.79 -24.17 -1.16
CA VAL A 252 -33.19 -24.33 -2.49
C VAL A 252 -32.37 -23.08 -2.76
N GLU A 253 -31.04 -23.24 -2.74
CA GLU A 253 -30.13 -22.16 -3.14
C GLU A 253 -30.37 -21.77 -4.59
N GLN A 254 -30.32 -20.47 -4.89
CA GLN A 254 -30.24 -20.02 -6.26
C GLN A 254 -28.84 -20.32 -6.79
N SER A 255 -28.74 -21.23 -7.76
CA SER A 255 -27.58 -21.28 -8.64
C SER A 255 -27.44 -19.92 -9.33
N ALA A 256 -26.40 -19.18 -8.97
CA ALA A 256 -25.95 -17.96 -9.66
C ALA A 256 -24.93 -18.31 -10.75
#